data_AF-A0A416QX51-F1
#
_entry.id   AF-A0A416QX51-F1
#
_cell.length_a   1.000
_cell.length_b   1.000
_cell.length_c   1.000
_cell.angle_alpha   90.00
_cell.angle_beta   90.00
_cell.angle_gamma   90.00
#
_symmetry.space_group_name_H-M   'P 1'
#
loop_
_entity.id
_entity.type
_entity.pdbx_description
1 polymer ?
#
loop_
_entity_poly.entity_id
_entity_poly.type
_entity_poly.pdbx_seq_one_letter_code
_entity_poly.pdbx_strand_id
1 'polypeptide(L)'
;MPGRTDMGMKEQFLREYQTKVLDAQLLPPCLSAQYSLQACLKDGERQVYLVHDRAGWPAVLKIQPAGREDTLKQEYELLRGLRHPQLPRPMAYLEWEGREYLIREYVEGVSLYEQVMSQGPLSREKVRAAALSLCQVLSYLHRQNPPVICRDVKPQNVVMDPAGRCHLIDLGAARRYRPEQQGDTVFLGTQVTAPPEQFGYQQTDQRSDLYSLGILMRFLLTGSFEPSKQHSGPDYLTRVIRRCTAFDPKNRYASVGAVYRALKYPRLGLAAGAAGGILCAAILLLLLWTPAGEAQVQSSLLEDALRQELQLEAGEPIPTQRLGEVEQLLVCGQELVDTIHEHEEMVNWAHDLYMEERAHGDISDEDLALLEQCVNLKVLILDYQQISDLTSLAQLPLEYLSLTGNEVSDLSPLSGLTRLQVLDLGENPVRSIQVLEELPKLREVTLEATGITSVEVFAGSELQSLNVRTTWVTDYTPLETCPNLTQLITGSMPEGAAQTLGGLTNLEQLRLYSTKGVDLALLTKLQRLQELDLCGCTLKHPEALAAFPGLRALNLGETGLTEVSFLPELPVLVEVILKDNPIRDFTPLLDCPWLERLILSQQHQDQAQEQLAQAPFEMVFE
;
A
#
# COMPACT_ATOMS: atom_id res chain seq x y z
N MET A 1 10.58 -20.50 50.29
CA MET A 1 9.15 -20.75 50.02
C MET A 1 8.54 -19.55 49.29
N PRO A 2 8.53 -19.54 47.94
CA PRO A 2 7.87 -18.49 47.15
C PRO A 2 6.71 -19.00 46.28
N GLY A 3 6.09 -20.15 46.60
CA GLY A 3 5.10 -20.82 45.74
C GLY A 3 3.62 -20.72 46.17
N ARG A 4 3.29 -19.96 47.23
CA ARG A 4 1.91 -19.89 47.77
C ARG A 4 1.14 -18.60 47.47
N THR A 5 1.83 -17.52 47.09
CA THR A 5 1.20 -16.21 46.81
C THR A 5 0.67 -16.09 45.38
N ASP A 6 1.30 -16.77 44.41
CA ASP A 6 0.95 -16.70 42.99
C ASP A 6 -0.32 -17.50 42.62
N MET A 7 -0.55 -18.63 43.31
CA MET A 7 -1.73 -19.49 43.08
C MET A 7 -3.04 -18.82 43.54
N GLY A 8 -3.00 -18.05 44.63
CA GLY A 8 -4.17 -17.31 45.14
C GLY A 8 -4.58 -16.12 44.26
N MET A 9 -3.61 -15.42 43.65
CA MET A 9 -3.88 -14.35 42.68
C MET A 9 -4.48 -14.90 41.39
N LYS A 10 -4.01 -16.06 40.89
CA LYS A 10 -4.56 -16.70 39.70
C LYS A 10 -5.98 -17.22 39.92
N GLU A 11 -6.26 -17.83 41.08
CA GLU A 11 -7.62 -18.27 41.42
C GLU A 11 -8.59 -17.10 41.62
N GLN A 12 -8.13 -16.01 42.23
CA GLN A 12 -8.94 -14.79 42.38
C GLN A 12 -9.20 -14.12 41.03
N PHE A 13 -8.18 -14.02 40.17
CA PHE A 13 -8.31 -13.52 38.79
C PHE A 13 -9.29 -14.37 37.97
N LEU A 14 -9.20 -15.70 38.04
CA LEU A 14 -10.12 -16.59 37.33
C LEU A 14 -11.56 -16.46 37.82
N ARG A 15 -11.78 -16.30 39.14
CA ARG A 15 -13.13 -16.05 39.69
C ARG A 15 -13.67 -14.69 39.27
N GLU A 16 -12.86 -13.64 39.35
CA GLU A 16 -13.27 -12.30 38.91
C GLU A 16 -13.52 -12.25 37.40
N TYR A 17 -12.71 -12.94 36.60
CA TYR A 17 -12.89 -13.08 35.17
C TYR A 17 -14.18 -13.84 34.82
N GLN A 18 -14.46 -14.95 35.52
CA GLN A 18 -15.70 -15.69 35.34
C GLN A 18 -16.93 -14.83 35.66
N THR A 19 -16.93 -14.11 36.78
CA THR A 19 -18.07 -13.28 37.19
C THR A 19 -18.22 -11.99 36.40
N LYS A 20 -17.13 -11.31 36.02
CA LYS A 20 -17.18 -10.00 35.35
C LYS A 20 -17.30 -10.10 33.83
N VAL A 21 -16.79 -11.16 33.21
CA VAL A 21 -16.70 -11.30 31.74
C VAL A 21 -17.65 -12.37 31.22
N LEU A 22 -17.65 -13.57 31.81
CA LEU A 22 -18.46 -14.68 31.29
C LEU A 22 -19.91 -14.65 31.80
N ASP A 23 -20.11 -14.42 33.09
CA ASP A 23 -21.46 -14.39 33.71
C ASP A 23 -22.25 -13.12 33.37
N ALA A 24 -21.55 -12.03 33.01
CA ALA A 24 -22.17 -10.77 32.57
C ALA A 24 -22.61 -10.79 31.09
N GLN A 25 -22.11 -11.74 30.30
CA GLN A 25 -22.41 -11.83 28.87
C GLN A 25 -23.78 -12.48 28.66
N LEU A 26 -24.78 -11.68 28.30
CA LEU A 26 -26.13 -12.15 27.98
C LEU A 26 -26.12 -12.90 26.64
N LEU A 27 -26.26 -14.23 26.69
CA LEU A 27 -26.49 -15.05 25.51
C LEU A 27 -27.99 -15.17 25.20
N PRO A 28 -28.38 -15.25 23.92
CA PRO A 28 -29.75 -15.55 23.52
C PRO A 28 -30.28 -16.82 24.22
N PRO A 29 -31.54 -16.86 24.68
CA PRO A 29 -32.10 -18.00 25.43
C PRO A 29 -31.93 -19.36 24.74
N CYS A 30 -31.97 -19.39 23.41
CA CYS A 30 -31.77 -20.61 22.63
C CYS A 30 -30.32 -21.10 22.61
N LEU A 31 -29.35 -20.18 22.69
CA LEU A 31 -27.92 -20.50 22.78
C LEU A 31 -27.54 -20.85 24.22
N SER A 32 -27.97 -20.08 25.22
CA SER A 32 -27.69 -20.38 26.64
C SER A 32 -28.32 -21.70 27.09
N ALA A 33 -29.43 -22.11 26.46
CA ALA A 33 -29.99 -23.43 26.68
C ALA A 33 -29.07 -24.56 26.18
N GLN A 34 -28.22 -24.33 25.16
CA GLN A 34 -27.45 -25.38 24.49
C GLN A 34 -25.95 -25.32 24.78
N TYR A 35 -25.43 -24.14 25.09
CA TYR A 35 -24.01 -23.85 25.21
C TYR A 35 -23.70 -23.11 26.51
N SER A 36 -22.52 -23.39 27.06
CA SER A 36 -21.95 -22.69 28.21
C SER A 36 -20.65 -21.99 27.82
N LEU A 37 -20.48 -20.74 28.23
CA LEU A 37 -19.23 -19.97 28.01
C LEU A 37 -18.11 -20.51 28.89
N GLN A 38 -16.90 -20.62 28.32
CA GLN A 38 -15.76 -21.24 29.00
C GLN A 38 -14.55 -20.31 29.05
N ALA A 39 -14.21 -19.71 27.91
CA ALA A 39 -13.10 -18.76 27.81
C ALA A 39 -13.38 -17.73 26.73
N CYS A 40 -12.88 -16.51 26.92
CA CYS A 40 -12.82 -15.50 25.86
C CYS A 40 -11.49 -15.72 25.15
N LEU A 41 -11.57 -15.97 23.85
CA LEU A 41 -10.39 -16.13 22.98
C LEU A 41 -9.98 -14.78 22.38
N LYS A 42 -10.95 -13.88 22.19
CA LYS A 42 -10.74 -12.52 21.70
C LYS A 42 -11.85 -11.59 22.19
N ASP A 43 -11.47 -10.44 22.73
CA ASP A 43 -12.40 -9.39 23.14
C ASP A 43 -12.32 -8.16 22.21
N GLY A 44 -13.30 -7.26 22.26
CA GLY A 44 -13.44 -6.08 21.40
C GLY A 44 -14.79 -6.02 20.67
N GLU A 45 -14.88 -5.27 19.57
CA GLU A 45 -16.14 -5.16 18.81
C GLU A 45 -16.64 -6.49 18.26
N ARG A 46 -15.73 -7.36 17.81
CA ARG A 46 -15.99 -8.75 17.46
C ARG A 46 -15.39 -9.65 18.52
N GLN A 47 -16.25 -10.20 19.37
CA GLN A 47 -15.87 -11.09 20.46
C GLN A 47 -15.87 -12.55 20.00
N VAL A 48 -14.93 -13.34 20.51
CA VAL A 48 -14.80 -14.77 20.20
C VAL A 48 -14.64 -15.54 21.50
N TYR A 49 -15.48 -16.55 21.70
CA TYR A 49 -15.51 -17.37 22.91
C TYR A 49 -15.38 -18.85 22.57
N LEU A 50 -14.68 -19.58 23.44
CA LEU A 50 -14.82 -21.02 23.55
C LEU A 50 -16.08 -21.33 24.35
N VAL A 51 -16.94 -22.18 23.80
CA VAL A 51 -18.14 -22.68 24.46
C VAL A 51 -18.15 -24.20 24.48
N HIS A 52 -18.80 -24.80 25.47
CA HIS A 52 -19.12 -26.24 25.46
C HIS A 52 -20.61 -26.44 25.26
N ASP A 53 -20.98 -27.41 24.42
CA ASP A 53 -22.36 -27.89 24.36
C ASP A 53 -22.75 -28.67 25.64
N ARG A 54 -24.01 -29.12 25.73
CA ARG A 54 -24.49 -29.91 26.88
C ARG A 54 -23.76 -31.23 27.11
N ALA A 55 -23.14 -31.79 26.07
CA ALA A 55 -22.38 -33.02 26.13
C ALA A 55 -20.89 -32.76 26.45
N GLY A 56 -20.48 -31.50 26.59
CA GLY A 56 -19.10 -31.10 26.86
C GLY A 56 -18.24 -30.97 25.61
N TRP A 57 -18.82 -30.99 24.41
CA TRP A 57 -18.05 -30.83 23.17
C TRP A 57 -17.74 -29.35 22.91
N PRO A 58 -16.49 -29.01 22.56
CA PRO A 58 -16.08 -27.62 22.36
C PRO A 58 -16.60 -27.08 21.03
N ALA A 59 -16.98 -25.81 21.03
CA ALA A 59 -17.32 -25.02 19.86
C ALA A 59 -16.84 -23.58 20.03
N VAL A 60 -16.80 -22.84 18.92
CA VAL A 60 -16.41 -21.42 18.90
C VAL A 60 -17.65 -20.57 18.66
N LEU A 61 -17.88 -19.60 19.55
CA LEU A 61 -18.92 -18.59 19.43
C LEU A 61 -18.29 -17.25 19.02
N LYS A 62 -18.72 -16.69 17.88
CA LYS A 62 -18.43 -15.31 17.48
C LYS A 62 -19.66 -14.42 17.76
N ILE A 63 -19.42 -13.22 18.29
CA ILE A 63 -20.46 -12.21 18.57
C ILE A 63 -20.00 -10.87 17.99
N GLN A 64 -20.90 -10.14 17.33
CA GLN A 64 -20.65 -8.77 16.86
C GLN A 64 -21.94 -7.94 16.79
N PRO A 65 -21.87 -6.59 16.71
CA PRO A 65 -23.03 -5.75 16.40
C PRO A 65 -23.65 -6.11 15.04
N ALA A 66 -24.98 -6.09 14.97
CA ALA A 66 -25.71 -6.26 13.72
C ALA A 66 -25.58 -5.03 12.82
N GLY A 67 -25.75 -5.21 11.50
CA GLY A 67 -25.69 -4.12 10.52
C GLY A 67 -24.28 -3.73 10.05
N ARG A 68 -23.24 -4.49 10.43
CA ARG A 68 -21.90 -4.37 9.84
C ARG A 68 -21.90 -4.84 8.38
N GLU A 69 -21.03 -4.28 7.55
CA GLU A 69 -20.85 -4.73 6.16
C GLU A 69 -20.29 -6.17 6.09
N ASP A 70 -19.46 -6.56 7.05
CA ASP A 70 -18.88 -7.90 7.20
C ASP A 70 -19.70 -8.80 8.15
N THR A 71 -20.92 -9.12 7.73
CA THR A 71 -21.89 -9.89 8.56
C THR A 71 -21.42 -11.32 8.88
N LEU A 72 -21.69 -11.80 10.10
CA LEU A 72 -21.50 -13.22 10.45
C LEU A 72 -22.43 -14.14 9.67
N LYS A 73 -23.55 -13.60 9.16
CA LYS A 73 -24.48 -14.30 8.28
C LYS A 73 -23.81 -14.77 6.99
N GLN A 74 -23.00 -13.91 6.38
CA GLN A 74 -22.27 -14.24 5.16
C GLN A 74 -21.26 -15.37 5.43
N GLU A 75 -20.51 -15.29 6.53
CA GLU A 75 -19.57 -16.36 6.93
C GLU A 75 -20.31 -17.68 7.16
N TYR A 76 -21.44 -17.66 7.88
CA TYR A 76 -22.27 -18.83 8.12
C TYR A 76 -22.75 -19.48 6.81
N GLU A 77 -23.33 -18.69 5.91
CA GLU A 77 -23.87 -19.18 4.64
C GLU A 77 -22.78 -19.71 3.71
N LEU A 78 -21.60 -19.07 3.71
CA LEU A 78 -20.45 -19.54 2.98
C LEU A 78 -19.99 -20.90 3.51
N LEU A 79 -19.73 -21.02 4.81
CA LEU A 79 -19.33 -22.27 5.45
C LEU A 79 -20.36 -23.37 5.25
N ARG A 80 -21.66 -23.04 5.25
CA ARG A 80 -22.75 -24.02 5.08
C ARG A 80 -22.72 -24.66 3.70
N GLY A 81 -22.26 -23.93 2.69
CA GLY A 81 -22.05 -24.41 1.32
C GLY A 81 -20.76 -25.20 1.11
N LEU A 82 -19.84 -25.20 2.08
CA LEU A 82 -18.52 -25.81 1.96
C LEU A 82 -18.43 -27.12 2.75
N ARG A 83 -17.74 -28.11 2.18
CA ARG A 83 -17.50 -29.43 2.78
C ARG A 83 -16.04 -29.82 2.60
N HIS A 84 -15.22 -29.49 3.58
CA HIS A 84 -13.80 -29.83 3.59
C HIS A 84 -13.34 -30.17 5.01
N PRO A 85 -12.51 -31.22 5.22
CA PRO A 85 -12.07 -31.63 6.56
C PRO A 85 -11.11 -30.65 7.25
N GLN A 86 -10.58 -29.65 6.52
CA GLN A 86 -9.70 -28.60 7.04
C GLN A 86 -10.42 -27.24 7.21
N LEU A 87 -11.75 -27.24 7.20
CA LEU A 87 -12.59 -26.08 7.47
C LEU A 87 -13.55 -26.41 8.63
N PRO A 88 -13.84 -25.47 9.55
CA PRO A 88 -14.77 -25.68 10.63
C PRO A 88 -16.20 -25.80 10.10
N ARG A 89 -17.00 -26.70 10.66
CA ARG A 89 -18.43 -26.79 10.33
C ARG A 89 -19.23 -25.66 10.99
N PRO A 90 -20.12 -24.98 10.26
CA PRO A 90 -21.06 -24.05 10.88
C PRO A 90 -22.15 -24.84 11.61
N MET A 91 -22.47 -24.44 12.83
CA MET A 91 -23.46 -25.11 13.68
C MET A 91 -24.73 -24.27 13.81
N ALA A 92 -24.63 -22.97 14.07
CA ALA A 92 -25.77 -22.09 14.23
C ALA A 92 -25.46 -20.64 13.88
N TYR A 93 -26.47 -19.91 13.43
CA TYR A 93 -26.47 -18.46 13.25
C TYR A 93 -27.78 -17.86 13.77
N LEU A 94 -27.72 -16.69 14.42
CA LEU A 94 -28.90 -15.90 14.74
C LEU A 94 -28.57 -14.42 14.98
N GLU A 95 -29.60 -13.59 14.89
CA GLU A 95 -29.61 -12.18 15.31
C GLU A 95 -30.48 -12.04 16.55
N TRP A 96 -29.98 -11.38 17.60
CA TRP A 96 -30.72 -11.13 18.84
C TRP A 96 -30.22 -9.84 19.50
N GLU A 97 -31.16 -8.97 19.88
CA GLU A 97 -30.90 -7.68 20.54
C GLU A 97 -29.82 -6.82 19.84
N GLY A 98 -29.92 -6.70 18.51
CA GLY A 98 -29.00 -5.88 17.72
C GLY A 98 -27.58 -6.45 17.59
N ARG A 99 -27.39 -7.75 17.87
CA ARG A 99 -26.12 -8.47 17.69
C ARG A 99 -26.30 -9.73 16.85
N GLU A 100 -25.26 -10.10 16.13
CA GLU A 100 -25.15 -11.36 15.39
C GLU A 100 -24.34 -12.38 16.21
N TYR A 101 -24.73 -13.65 16.12
CA TYR A 101 -24.10 -14.78 16.81
C TYR A 101 -23.83 -15.90 15.80
N LEU A 102 -22.60 -16.40 15.75
CA LEU A 102 -22.19 -17.55 14.93
C LEU A 102 -21.52 -18.62 15.79
N ILE A 103 -22.09 -19.82 15.81
CA ILE A 103 -21.47 -21.01 16.40
C ILE A 103 -20.88 -21.86 15.29
N ARG A 104 -19.64 -22.28 15.47
CA ARG A 104 -18.92 -23.20 14.57
C ARG A 104 -18.07 -24.19 15.34
N GLU A 105 -17.69 -25.26 14.68
CA GLU A 105 -16.80 -26.30 15.21
C GLU A 105 -15.50 -25.70 15.76
N TYR A 106 -15.09 -26.17 16.95
CA TYR A 106 -13.76 -25.89 17.48
C TYR A 106 -12.74 -26.81 16.81
N VAL A 107 -11.67 -26.23 16.28
CA VAL A 107 -10.55 -26.98 15.72
C VAL A 107 -9.50 -27.16 16.81
N GLU A 108 -9.29 -28.40 17.23
CA GLU A 108 -8.23 -28.74 18.18
C GLU A 108 -6.84 -28.56 17.56
N GLY A 109 -5.99 -27.76 18.20
CA GLY A 109 -4.63 -27.51 17.75
C GLY A 109 -4.05 -26.22 18.31
N VAL A 110 -2.89 -25.83 17.77
CA VAL A 110 -2.21 -24.57 18.09
C VAL A 110 -2.14 -23.72 16.83
N SER A 111 -2.36 -22.42 16.93
CA SER A 111 -2.19 -21.54 15.76
C SER A 111 -0.73 -21.53 15.31
N LEU A 112 -0.50 -21.39 14.00
CA LEU A 112 0.85 -21.26 13.47
C LEU A 112 1.59 -20.03 14.04
N TYR A 113 0.84 -18.98 14.38
CA TYR A 113 1.38 -17.82 15.09
C TYR A 113 1.94 -18.19 16.47
N GLU A 114 1.12 -18.80 17.33
CA GLU A 114 1.54 -19.23 18.67
C GLU A 114 2.68 -20.24 18.61
N GLN A 115 2.69 -21.12 17.61
CA GLN A 115 3.76 -22.09 17.43
C GLN A 115 5.11 -21.39 17.19
N VAL A 116 5.17 -20.39 16.31
CA VAL A 116 6.39 -19.63 16.03
C VAL A 116 6.78 -18.75 17.21
N MET A 117 5.81 -18.12 17.89
CA MET A 117 6.09 -17.27 19.06
C MET A 117 6.60 -18.06 20.27
N SER A 118 6.14 -19.30 20.46
CA SER A 118 6.53 -20.14 21.59
C SER A 118 7.80 -20.97 21.34
N GLN A 119 8.04 -21.40 20.11
CA GLN A 119 9.12 -22.35 19.77
C GLN A 119 10.18 -21.74 18.82
N GLY A 120 9.97 -20.51 18.35
CA GLY A 120 10.80 -19.89 17.32
C GLY A 120 10.42 -20.33 15.90
N PRO A 121 11.16 -19.86 14.88
CA PRO A 121 10.91 -20.20 13.49
C PRO A 121 10.95 -21.72 13.22
N LEU A 122 10.09 -22.17 12.31
CA LEU A 122 9.96 -23.58 11.96
C LEU A 122 11.04 -24.03 10.97
N SER A 123 11.38 -25.31 11.01
CA SER A 123 12.25 -25.92 10.01
C SER A 123 11.59 -25.88 8.62
N ARG A 124 12.42 -25.80 7.57
CA ARG A 124 11.97 -25.81 6.16
C ARG A 124 11.02 -26.97 5.84
N GLU A 125 11.26 -28.14 6.42
CA GLU A 125 10.41 -29.32 6.25
C GLU A 125 9.01 -29.11 6.85
N LYS A 126 8.93 -28.52 8.04
CA LYS A 126 7.66 -28.16 8.69
C LYS A 126 6.92 -27.07 7.93
N VAL A 127 7.62 -26.04 7.44
CA VAL A 127 7.03 -24.99 6.61
C VAL A 127 6.44 -25.58 5.32
N ARG A 128 7.21 -26.42 4.64
CA ARG A 128 6.75 -27.12 3.43
C ARG A 128 5.52 -27.98 3.72
N ALA A 129 5.51 -28.75 4.81
CA ALA A 129 4.38 -29.59 5.19
C ALA A 129 3.11 -28.75 5.46
N ALA A 130 3.24 -27.67 6.22
CA ALA A 130 2.16 -26.73 6.48
C ALA A 130 1.60 -26.10 5.18
N ALA A 131 2.49 -25.62 4.31
CA ALA A 131 2.11 -25.04 3.02
C ALA A 131 1.40 -26.05 2.11
N LEU A 132 1.89 -27.30 2.03
CA LEU A 132 1.25 -28.37 1.26
C LEU A 132 -0.14 -28.71 1.82
N SER A 133 -0.32 -28.68 3.14
CA SER A 133 -1.62 -28.88 3.80
C SER A 133 -2.58 -27.73 3.50
N LEU A 134 -2.11 -26.48 3.53
CA LEU A 134 -2.92 -25.31 3.16
C LEU A 134 -3.30 -25.27 1.68
N CYS A 135 -2.41 -25.71 0.78
CA CYS A 135 -2.74 -25.83 -0.64
C CYS A 135 -3.94 -26.75 -0.90
N GLN A 136 -4.22 -27.74 -0.05
CA GLN A 136 -5.38 -28.63 -0.20
C GLN A 136 -6.69 -27.88 -0.01
N VAL A 137 -6.82 -27.12 1.08
CA VAL A 137 -8.03 -26.35 1.38
C VAL A 137 -8.20 -25.17 0.41
N LEU A 138 -7.14 -24.44 0.07
CA LEU A 138 -7.20 -23.37 -0.92
C LEU A 138 -7.60 -23.91 -2.31
N SER A 139 -7.06 -25.07 -2.70
CA SER A 139 -7.47 -25.72 -3.95
C SER A 139 -8.93 -26.17 -3.94
N TYR A 140 -9.50 -26.52 -2.79
CA TYR A 140 -10.92 -26.80 -2.68
C TYR A 140 -11.76 -25.53 -2.83
N LEU A 141 -11.38 -24.43 -2.18
CA LEU A 141 -12.08 -23.14 -2.25
C LEU A 141 -12.05 -22.53 -3.66
N HIS A 142 -10.89 -22.53 -4.32
CA HIS A 142 -10.72 -22.00 -5.68
C HIS A 142 -11.46 -22.81 -6.75
N ARG A 143 -11.85 -24.06 -6.45
CA ARG A 143 -12.61 -24.94 -7.37
C ARG A 143 -14.13 -24.84 -7.19
N GLN A 144 -14.62 -24.04 -6.25
CA GLN A 144 -16.05 -23.76 -6.14
C GLN A 144 -16.55 -23.00 -7.38
N ASN A 145 -17.85 -23.03 -7.64
CA ASN A 145 -18.46 -22.26 -8.72
C ASN A 145 -19.55 -21.33 -8.18
N PRO A 146 -19.33 -20.01 -8.15
CA PRO A 146 -18.06 -19.32 -8.47
C PRO A 146 -16.94 -19.61 -7.44
N PRO A 147 -15.65 -19.40 -7.78
CA PRO A 147 -14.52 -19.60 -6.87
C PRO A 147 -14.68 -18.84 -5.56
N VAL A 148 -14.26 -19.45 -4.45
CA VAL A 148 -14.22 -18.78 -3.14
C VAL A 148 -12.80 -18.33 -2.86
N ILE A 149 -12.60 -17.02 -2.67
CA ILE A 149 -11.32 -16.40 -2.32
C ILE A 149 -11.30 -16.17 -0.82
N CYS A 150 -10.27 -16.65 -0.11
CA CYS A 150 -10.20 -16.64 1.35
C CYS A 150 -9.92 -15.24 1.92
N ARG A 151 -9.01 -14.48 1.29
CA ARG A 151 -8.64 -13.09 1.61
C ARG A 151 -8.02 -12.82 3.00
N ASP A 152 -8.00 -13.80 3.91
CA ASP A 152 -7.44 -13.63 5.26
C ASP A 152 -6.58 -14.85 5.69
N VAL A 153 -5.73 -15.34 4.79
CA VAL A 153 -4.75 -16.39 5.10
C VAL A 153 -3.60 -15.78 5.92
N LYS A 154 -3.61 -15.99 7.23
CA LYS A 154 -2.56 -15.50 8.14
C LYS A 154 -2.23 -16.51 9.24
N PRO A 155 -1.05 -16.42 9.88
CA PRO A 155 -0.63 -17.39 10.91
C PRO A 155 -1.63 -17.55 12.07
N GLN A 156 -2.39 -16.51 12.41
CA GLN A 156 -3.41 -16.55 13.47
C GLN A 156 -4.67 -17.33 13.06
N ASN A 157 -4.99 -17.36 11.77
CA ASN A 157 -6.18 -18.03 11.23
C ASN A 157 -5.88 -19.47 10.76
N VAL A 158 -4.66 -19.96 10.95
CA VAL A 158 -4.26 -21.32 10.59
C VAL A 158 -3.89 -22.09 11.85
N VAL A 159 -4.70 -23.10 12.17
CA VAL A 159 -4.48 -23.99 13.32
C VAL A 159 -3.88 -25.30 12.84
N MET A 160 -2.77 -25.72 13.45
CA MET A 160 -2.18 -27.04 13.22
C MET A 160 -2.74 -28.05 14.23
N ASP A 161 -3.42 -29.09 13.72
CA ASP A 161 -3.94 -30.18 14.55
C ASP A 161 -2.81 -31.12 15.03
N PRO A 162 -3.05 -31.98 16.03
CA PRO A 162 -2.04 -32.92 16.53
C PRO A 162 -1.50 -33.91 15.48
N ALA A 163 -2.22 -34.10 14.37
CA ALA A 163 -1.80 -34.93 13.24
C ALA A 163 -0.95 -34.15 12.22
N GLY A 164 -0.69 -32.85 12.45
CA GLY A 164 0.12 -31.99 11.60
C GLY A 164 -0.63 -31.38 10.41
N ARG A 165 -1.97 -31.46 10.36
CA ARG A 165 -2.77 -30.83 9.30
C ARG A 165 -3.12 -29.40 9.69
N CYS A 166 -3.02 -28.50 8.72
CA CYS A 166 -3.36 -27.09 8.87
C CYS A 166 -4.83 -26.84 8.51
N HIS A 167 -5.57 -26.21 9.40
CA HIS A 167 -6.99 -25.87 9.27
C HIS A 167 -7.14 -24.36 9.12
N LEU A 168 -7.94 -23.92 8.15
CA LEU A 168 -8.33 -22.51 8.05
C LEU A 168 -9.55 -22.28 8.92
N ILE A 169 -9.37 -21.53 10.01
CA ILE A 169 -10.42 -21.36 11.02
C ILE A 169 -11.25 -20.10 10.82
N ASP A 170 -10.91 -19.17 9.93
CA ASP A 170 -11.68 -17.94 9.72
C ASP A 170 -11.90 -17.65 8.23
N LEU A 171 -13.17 -17.45 7.85
CA LEU A 171 -13.60 -17.07 6.49
C LEU A 171 -14.45 -15.79 6.50
N GLY A 172 -14.37 -14.98 7.55
CA GLY A 172 -15.14 -13.73 7.64
C GLY A 172 -14.83 -12.72 6.54
N ALA A 173 -13.63 -12.77 5.95
CA ALA A 173 -13.24 -11.95 4.80
C ALA A 173 -13.46 -12.64 3.44
N ALA A 174 -13.87 -13.90 3.43
CA ALA A 174 -13.92 -14.69 2.22
C ALA A 174 -15.11 -14.31 1.34
N ARG A 175 -14.92 -14.34 0.01
CA ARG A 175 -15.95 -13.96 -0.96
C ARG A 175 -15.98 -14.90 -2.15
N ARG A 176 -17.14 -14.95 -2.81
CA ARG A 176 -17.31 -15.59 -4.11
C ARG A 176 -16.89 -14.61 -5.20
N TYR A 177 -15.97 -15.04 -6.08
CA TYR A 177 -15.51 -14.24 -7.22
C TYR A 177 -16.66 -13.87 -8.16
N ARG A 178 -16.71 -12.62 -8.65
CA ARG A 178 -17.77 -12.10 -9.52
C ARG A 178 -17.17 -11.34 -10.71
N PRO A 179 -17.15 -11.92 -11.92
CA PRO A 179 -16.46 -11.32 -13.08
C PRO A 179 -17.05 -9.98 -13.57
N GLU A 180 -18.24 -9.59 -13.12
CA GLU A 180 -18.94 -8.35 -13.53
C GLU A 180 -18.68 -7.14 -12.60
N GLN A 181 -17.89 -7.31 -11.52
CA GLN A 181 -17.55 -6.22 -10.60
C GLN A 181 -16.14 -5.69 -10.87
N GLN A 182 -16.02 -4.38 -11.10
CA GLN A 182 -14.75 -3.71 -11.41
C GLN A 182 -13.81 -3.55 -10.20
N GLY A 183 -14.28 -3.73 -8.97
CA GLY A 183 -13.47 -3.60 -7.76
C GLY A 183 -14.14 -4.15 -6.50
N ASP A 184 -13.38 -4.26 -5.41
CA ASP A 184 -13.87 -4.70 -4.12
C ASP A 184 -14.46 -3.52 -3.32
N THR A 185 -15.71 -3.63 -2.85
CA THR A 185 -16.39 -2.57 -2.09
C THR A 185 -16.02 -2.48 -0.60
N VAL A 186 -15.22 -3.43 -0.08
CA VAL A 186 -14.90 -3.51 1.35
C VAL A 186 -13.44 -3.93 1.56
N PHE A 187 -12.69 -3.10 2.28
CA PHE A 187 -11.30 -3.30 2.65
C PHE A 187 -11.21 -4.24 3.87
N LEU A 188 -10.60 -5.42 3.70
CA LEU A 188 -10.47 -6.44 4.76
C LEU A 188 -9.11 -7.12 4.66
N GLY A 189 -8.33 -7.07 5.75
CA GLY A 189 -7.03 -7.70 5.89
C GLY A 189 -6.22 -7.11 7.06
N THR A 190 -5.22 -7.82 7.57
CA THR A 190 -4.23 -7.25 8.51
C THR A 190 -3.07 -6.66 7.69
N GLN A 191 -2.64 -5.43 8.00
CA GLN A 191 -1.68 -4.60 7.24
C GLN A 191 -0.44 -5.33 6.68
N VAL A 192 0.01 -6.40 7.36
CA VAL A 192 1.27 -7.08 7.05
C VAL A 192 1.11 -8.32 6.14
N THR A 193 -0.10 -8.86 5.98
CA THR A 193 -0.36 -10.14 5.29
C THR A 193 -1.30 -10.04 4.08
N ALA A 194 -1.94 -8.89 3.91
CA ALA A 194 -2.87 -8.61 2.83
C ALA A 194 -2.11 -8.40 1.50
N PRO A 195 -2.56 -9.00 0.38
CA PRO A 195 -2.02 -8.75 -0.94
C PRO A 195 -2.24 -7.29 -1.39
N PRO A 196 -1.30 -6.68 -2.13
CA PRO A 196 -1.38 -5.29 -2.58
C PRO A 196 -2.70 -4.92 -3.27
N GLU A 197 -3.24 -5.81 -4.10
CA GLU A 197 -4.50 -5.60 -4.81
C GLU A 197 -5.73 -5.50 -3.88
N GLN A 198 -5.64 -5.91 -2.60
CA GLN A 198 -6.69 -5.66 -1.62
C GLN A 198 -6.81 -4.18 -1.22
N PHE A 199 -5.82 -3.36 -1.59
CA PHE A 199 -5.71 -1.94 -1.26
C PHE A 199 -5.88 -1.02 -2.48
N GLY A 200 -6.19 -1.56 -3.67
CA GLY A 200 -6.34 -0.81 -4.93
C GLY A 200 -7.54 -1.24 -5.80
N TYR A 201 -7.65 -0.64 -7.00
CA TYR A 201 -8.83 -0.69 -7.89
C TYR A 201 -9.12 -2.04 -8.59
N GLN A 202 -8.39 -3.12 -8.29
CA GLN A 202 -8.55 -4.43 -8.96
C GLN A 202 -9.26 -5.46 -8.06
N GLN A 203 -10.18 -6.23 -8.64
CA GLN A 203 -10.89 -7.29 -7.91
C GLN A 203 -9.92 -8.39 -7.43
N THR A 204 -10.01 -8.74 -6.14
CA THR A 204 -9.26 -9.87 -5.59
C THR A 204 -9.64 -11.19 -6.26
N ASP A 205 -8.63 -11.96 -6.67
CA ASP A 205 -8.81 -13.28 -7.26
C ASP A 205 -8.02 -14.35 -6.50
N GLN A 206 -7.98 -15.56 -7.04
CA GLN A 206 -7.29 -16.69 -6.42
C GLN A 206 -5.80 -16.45 -6.12
N ARG A 207 -5.15 -15.50 -6.82
CA ARG A 207 -3.74 -15.14 -6.67
C ARG A 207 -3.49 -14.28 -5.42
N SER A 208 -4.53 -13.64 -4.89
CA SER A 208 -4.50 -12.96 -3.59
C SER A 208 -4.20 -13.96 -2.46
N ASP A 209 -4.88 -15.11 -2.44
CA ASP A 209 -4.61 -16.15 -1.43
C ASP A 209 -3.19 -16.74 -1.55
N LEU A 210 -2.57 -16.70 -2.74
CA LEU A 210 -1.21 -17.19 -2.96
C LEU A 210 -0.17 -16.25 -2.37
N TYR A 211 -0.40 -14.94 -2.46
CA TYR A 211 0.44 -13.95 -1.80
C TYR A 211 0.41 -14.12 -0.28
N SER A 212 -0.78 -14.22 0.31
CA SER A 212 -0.93 -14.46 1.74
C SER A 212 -0.31 -15.78 2.20
N LEU A 213 -0.40 -16.85 1.37
CA LEU A 213 0.33 -18.10 1.62
C LEU A 213 1.86 -17.89 1.59
N GLY A 214 2.37 -17.07 0.67
CA GLY A 214 3.79 -16.68 0.59
C GLY A 214 4.28 -15.95 1.83
N ILE A 215 3.54 -14.95 2.30
CA ILE A 215 3.83 -14.21 3.54
C ILE A 215 3.78 -15.14 4.76
N LEU A 216 2.78 -16.04 4.83
CA LEU A 216 2.70 -17.04 5.89
C LEU A 216 3.94 -17.94 5.91
N MET A 217 4.37 -18.46 4.76
CA MET A 217 5.58 -19.29 4.67
C MET A 217 6.84 -18.53 5.12
N ARG A 218 6.96 -17.24 4.78
CA ARG A 218 8.05 -16.37 5.21
C ARG A 218 8.06 -16.21 6.73
N PHE A 219 6.92 -15.89 7.32
CA PHE A 219 6.77 -15.78 8.78
C PHE A 219 7.13 -17.09 9.48
N LEU A 220 6.67 -18.23 8.97
CA LEU A 220 7.02 -19.52 9.54
C LEU A 220 8.53 -19.81 9.51
N LEU A 221 9.23 -19.39 8.47
CA LEU A 221 10.68 -19.62 8.32
C LEU A 221 11.54 -18.68 9.16
N THR A 222 11.07 -17.46 9.40
CA THR A 222 11.92 -16.37 9.91
C THR A 222 11.45 -15.80 11.24
N GLY A 223 10.19 -16.05 11.62
CA GLY A 223 9.53 -15.35 12.73
C GLY A 223 9.13 -13.92 12.41
N SER A 224 9.43 -13.42 11.20
CA SER A 224 9.14 -12.06 10.75
C SER A 224 8.32 -12.06 9.47
N PHE A 225 7.46 -11.05 9.32
CA PHE A 225 6.74 -10.81 8.07
C PHE A 225 7.63 -10.07 7.04
N GLU A 226 8.76 -9.51 7.48
CA GLU A 226 9.67 -8.71 6.64
C GLU A 226 10.67 -9.56 5.85
N PRO A 227 11.17 -9.07 4.71
CA PRO A 227 12.31 -9.67 4.02
C PRO A 227 13.59 -9.61 4.86
N SER A 228 14.11 -10.77 5.31
CA SER A 228 15.40 -10.83 6.02
C SER A 228 16.55 -11.24 5.10
N LYS A 229 17.69 -10.55 5.17
CA LYS A 229 18.97 -10.92 4.49
C LYS A 229 19.63 -12.20 5.05
N GLN A 230 19.10 -12.79 6.13
CA GLN A 230 19.68 -13.98 6.79
C GLN A 230 19.23 -15.33 6.21
N HIS A 231 18.17 -15.35 5.38
CA HIS A 231 17.59 -16.58 4.81
C HIS A 231 17.60 -16.62 3.27
N SER A 232 18.37 -15.70 2.64
CA SER A 232 18.55 -15.48 1.20
C SER A 232 19.59 -16.42 0.56
N GLY A 233 19.59 -17.71 0.94
CA GLY A 233 20.29 -18.73 0.15
C GLY A 233 19.45 -19.15 -1.07
N PRO A 234 20.04 -19.73 -2.14
CA PRO A 234 19.35 -20.22 -3.34
C PRO A 234 18.55 -21.51 -3.09
N ASP A 235 17.70 -21.50 -2.07
CA ASP A 235 16.83 -22.61 -1.68
C ASP A 235 15.52 -22.58 -2.48
N TYR A 236 14.98 -23.75 -2.80
CA TYR A 236 13.74 -23.85 -3.57
C TYR A 236 12.56 -23.21 -2.84
N LEU A 237 12.54 -23.27 -1.50
CA LEU A 237 11.46 -22.70 -0.70
C LEU A 237 11.47 -21.16 -0.75
N THR A 238 12.66 -20.55 -0.72
CA THR A 238 12.84 -19.10 -0.90
C THR A 238 12.36 -18.65 -2.29
N ARG A 239 12.65 -19.43 -3.35
CA ARG A 239 12.13 -19.15 -4.71
C ARG A 239 10.60 -19.21 -4.79
N VAL A 240 9.99 -20.21 -4.15
CA VAL A 240 8.52 -20.34 -4.10
C VAL A 240 7.91 -19.18 -3.34
N ILE A 241 8.48 -18.81 -2.19
CA ILE A 241 8.02 -17.66 -1.39
C ILE A 241 8.10 -16.38 -2.20
N ARG A 242 9.26 -16.09 -2.82
CA ARG A 242 9.46 -14.89 -3.64
C ARG A 242 8.41 -14.77 -4.75
N ARG A 243 8.17 -15.87 -5.47
CA ARG A 243 7.17 -15.89 -6.54
C ARG A 243 5.73 -15.80 -6.02
N CYS A 244 5.41 -16.38 -4.87
CA CYS A 244 4.10 -16.20 -4.25
C CYS A 244 3.87 -14.74 -3.82
N THR A 245 4.90 -14.08 -3.28
CA THR A 245 4.82 -12.70 -2.78
C THR A 245 5.23 -11.65 -3.81
N ALA A 246 5.15 -11.96 -5.11
CA ALA A 246 5.37 -10.95 -6.15
C ALA A 246 4.26 -9.88 -6.09
N PHE A 247 4.60 -8.62 -6.36
CA PHE A 247 3.65 -7.52 -6.24
C PHE A 247 2.51 -7.65 -7.25
N ASP A 248 2.80 -7.69 -8.55
CA ASP A 248 1.79 -7.97 -9.59
C ASP A 248 1.26 -9.42 -9.47
N PRO A 249 -0.06 -9.63 -9.32
CA PRO A 249 -0.68 -10.95 -9.40
C PRO A 249 -0.25 -11.78 -10.62
N LYS A 250 0.02 -11.19 -11.80
CA LYS A 250 0.48 -11.90 -13.01
C LYS A 250 1.83 -12.60 -12.82
N ASN A 251 2.71 -12.05 -11.99
CA ASN A 251 4.03 -12.60 -11.70
C ASN A 251 3.99 -13.73 -10.66
N ARG A 252 2.84 -13.90 -9.99
CA ARG A 252 2.61 -15.00 -9.06
C ARG A 252 2.36 -16.32 -9.79
N TYR A 253 2.28 -17.40 -9.04
CA TYR A 253 1.79 -18.66 -9.60
C TYR A 253 0.34 -18.48 -10.07
N ALA A 254 0.03 -18.93 -11.29
CA ALA A 254 -1.32 -18.80 -11.83
C ALA A 254 -2.40 -19.56 -11.02
N SER A 255 -2.02 -20.52 -10.18
CA SER A 255 -2.95 -21.27 -9.32
C SER A 255 -2.23 -21.90 -8.12
N VAL A 256 -3.00 -22.23 -7.08
CA VAL A 256 -2.53 -23.02 -5.93
C VAL A 256 -1.97 -24.39 -6.34
N GLY A 257 -2.47 -24.98 -7.43
CA GLY A 257 -1.93 -26.23 -7.98
C GLY A 257 -0.50 -26.08 -8.49
N ALA A 258 -0.13 -24.91 -9.02
CA ALA A 258 1.24 -24.62 -9.43
C ALA A 258 2.16 -24.44 -8.20
N VAL A 259 1.70 -23.77 -7.14
CA VAL A 259 2.41 -23.68 -5.85
C VAL A 259 2.64 -25.07 -5.25
N TYR A 260 1.59 -25.90 -5.20
CA TYR A 260 1.68 -27.27 -4.68
C TYR A 260 2.71 -28.11 -5.43
N ARG A 261 2.76 -28.02 -6.77
CA ARG A 261 3.77 -28.73 -7.58
C ARG A 261 5.19 -28.23 -7.29
N ALA A 262 5.38 -26.92 -7.18
CA ALA A 262 6.68 -26.33 -6.87
C ALA A 262 7.21 -26.76 -5.49
N LEU A 263 6.33 -26.84 -4.49
CA LEU A 263 6.64 -27.33 -3.15
C LEU A 263 6.85 -28.86 -3.11
N LYS A 264 6.08 -29.63 -3.88
CA LYS A 264 6.14 -31.10 -3.86
C LYS A 264 7.32 -31.66 -4.65
N TYR A 265 7.67 -31.05 -5.79
CA TYR A 265 8.68 -31.56 -6.72
C TYR A 265 9.80 -30.54 -7.01
N PRO A 266 10.66 -30.23 -6.02
CA PRO A 266 11.68 -29.17 -6.14
C PRO A 266 12.73 -29.41 -7.23
N ARG A 267 12.92 -30.67 -7.68
CA ARG A 267 13.93 -31.07 -8.67
C ARG A 267 13.46 -30.97 -10.14
N LEU A 268 12.15 -30.87 -10.42
CA LEU A 268 11.65 -30.79 -11.80
C LEU A 268 11.84 -29.41 -12.45
N GLY A 269 11.99 -28.34 -11.66
CA GLY A 269 12.27 -26.99 -12.17
C GLY A 269 13.69 -26.79 -12.73
N LEU A 270 14.59 -27.77 -12.56
CA LEU A 270 15.96 -27.76 -13.10
C LEU A 270 16.06 -28.47 -14.47
N ALA A 271 15.08 -29.30 -14.83
CA ALA A 271 15.16 -30.14 -16.03
C ALA A 271 14.77 -29.41 -17.34
N ALA A 272 14.15 -28.23 -17.26
CA ALA A 272 13.88 -27.40 -18.44
C ALA A 272 15.05 -26.47 -18.82
N GLY A 273 16.06 -26.30 -17.93
CA GLY A 273 17.19 -25.37 -18.14
C GLY A 273 18.50 -26.03 -18.58
N ALA A 274 18.64 -27.35 -18.49
CA ALA A 274 19.92 -28.02 -18.73
C ALA A 274 20.27 -28.23 -20.23
N ALA A 275 19.29 -28.12 -21.13
CA ALA A 275 19.54 -28.20 -22.58
C ALA A 275 20.02 -26.86 -23.18
N GLY A 276 19.74 -25.72 -22.53
CA GLY A 276 20.17 -24.39 -22.97
C GLY A 276 21.61 -24.05 -22.57
N GLY A 277 22.06 -24.49 -21.39
CA GLY A 277 23.38 -24.10 -20.84
C GLY A 277 24.59 -24.60 -21.62
N ILE A 278 24.49 -25.75 -22.31
CA ILE A 278 25.61 -26.29 -23.11
C ILE A 278 25.70 -25.56 -24.46
N LEU A 279 24.57 -25.08 -24.99
CA LEU A 279 24.54 -24.24 -26.18
C LEU A 279 25.06 -22.83 -25.85
N CYS A 280 24.68 -22.27 -24.70
CA CYS A 280 25.17 -20.97 -24.23
C CYS A 280 26.67 -20.95 -23.94
N ALA A 281 27.26 -22.01 -23.38
CA ALA A 281 28.72 -22.04 -23.14
C ALA A 281 29.51 -22.12 -24.46
N ALA A 282 29.01 -22.83 -25.46
CA ALA A 282 29.61 -22.88 -26.79
C ALA A 282 29.44 -21.54 -27.53
N ILE A 283 28.30 -20.86 -27.36
CA ILE A 283 28.03 -19.52 -27.90
C ILE A 283 28.88 -18.46 -27.17
N LEU A 284 29.05 -18.54 -25.85
CA LEU A 284 29.94 -17.65 -25.06
C LEU A 284 31.42 -17.82 -25.43
N LEU A 285 31.86 -19.05 -25.72
CA LEU A 285 33.23 -19.30 -26.21
C LEU A 285 33.44 -18.87 -27.67
N LEU A 286 32.36 -18.79 -28.48
CA LEU A 286 32.38 -18.21 -29.82
C LEU A 286 32.22 -16.68 -29.83
N LEU A 287 31.60 -16.09 -28.79
CA LEU A 287 31.44 -14.65 -28.58
C LEU A 287 32.67 -13.99 -27.94
N LEU A 288 33.60 -14.76 -27.38
CA LEU A 288 34.87 -14.25 -26.87
C LEU A 288 35.88 -13.92 -27.99
N TRP A 289 35.47 -14.00 -29.25
CA TRP A 289 36.26 -13.51 -30.38
C TRP A 289 35.42 -12.71 -31.38
N THR A 290 35.14 -11.46 -31.04
CA THR A 290 34.68 -10.43 -31.99
C THR A 290 35.47 -9.13 -31.78
N PRO A 291 35.73 -8.35 -32.84
CA PRO A 291 36.56 -7.16 -32.76
C PRO A 291 35.75 -5.98 -32.20
N ALA A 292 36.31 -5.30 -31.20
CA ALA A 292 35.99 -3.94 -30.73
C ALA A 292 34.50 -3.52 -30.55
N GLY A 293 33.97 -3.64 -29.32
CA GLY A 293 33.44 -2.46 -28.59
C GLY A 293 31.95 -2.07 -28.65
N GLU A 294 31.02 -2.93 -29.05
CA GLU A 294 29.57 -2.61 -29.08
C GLU A 294 28.85 -2.92 -27.75
N ALA A 295 27.94 -2.04 -27.31
CA ALA A 295 27.10 -2.27 -26.12
C ALA A 295 25.90 -3.15 -26.46
N GLN A 296 25.64 -4.20 -25.68
CA GLN A 296 24.43 -5.03 -25.84
C GLN A 296 23.32 -4.52 -24.91
N VAL A 297 22.32 -3.86 -25.47
CA VAL A 297 21.11 -3.39 -24.76
C VAL A 297 19.97 -4.39 -25.01
N GLN A 298 19.26 -4.80 -23.95
CA GLN A 298 18.14 -5.76 -24.11
C GLN A 298 16.81 -5.03 -24.33
N SER A 299 16.56 -3.98 -23.56
CA SER A 299 15.41 -3.09 -23.71
C SER A 299 15.54 -2.23 -24.97
N SER A 300 14.49 -2.24 -25.79
CA SER A 300 14.40 -1.32 -26.93
C SER A 300 14.22 0.13 -26.49
N LEU A 301 13.52 0.39 -25.39
CA LEU A 301 13.34 1.76 -24.87
C LEU A 301 14.65 2.35 -24.37
N LEU A 302 15.44 1.57 -23.63
CA LEU A 302 16.76 2.05 -23.19
C LEU A 302 17.69 2.26 -24.38
N GLU A 303 17.63 1.39 -25.38
CA GLU A 303 18.42 1.52 -26.61
C GLU A 303 18.07 2.83 -27.35
N ASP A 304 16.78 3.12 -27.50
CA ASP A 304 16.29 4.34 -28.13
C ASP A 304 16.63 5.59 -27.31
N ALA A 305 16.53 5.53 -25.97
CA ALA A 305 16.94 6.63 -25.08
C ALA A 305 18.43 6.95 -25.20
N LEU A 306 19.28 5.91 -25.18
CA LEU A 306 20.72 6.06 -25.36
C LEU A 306 21.06 6.62 -26.74
N ARG A 307 20.35 6.20 -27.80
CA ARG A 307 20.55 6.77 -29.14
C ARG A 307 20.14 8.23 -29.23
N GLN A 308 19.01 8.60 -28.62
CA GLN A 308 18.53 9.98 -28.60
C GLN A 308 19.56 10.90 -27.93
N GLU A 309 20.05 10.51 -26.74
CA GLU A 309 21.04 11.30 -26.01
C GLU A 309 22.38 11.38 -26.75
N LEU A 310 22.83 10.27 -27.36
CA LEU A 310 24.10 10.23 -28.11
C LEU A 310 24.01 10.79 -29.53
N GLN A 311 22.82 11.21 -29.97
CA GLN A 311 22.51 11.71 -31.31
C GLN A 311 22.90 10.71 -32.41
N LEU A 312 22.59 9.44 -32.19
CA LEU A 312 22.87 8.33 -33.11
C LEU A 312 21.70 8.11 -34.08
N GLU A 313 21.98 7.67 -35.30
CA GLU A 313 20.93 7.32 -36.26
C GLU A 313 20.26 5.96 -35.91
N ALA A 314 19.03 5.76 -36.38
CA ALA A 314 18.30 4.52 -36.14
C ALA A 314 19.05 3.30 -36.69
N GLY A 315 19.31 2.31 -35.84
CA GLY A 315 20.06 1.10 -36.18
C GLY A 315 21.58 1.26 -36.17
N GLU A 316 22.11 2.45 -35.87
CA GLU A 316 23.53 2.63 -35.55
C GLU A 316 23.86 1.91 -34.23
N PRO A 317 24.95 1.12 -34.17
CA PRO A 317 25.35 0.43 -32.94
C PRO A 317 25.84 1.44 -31.90
N ILE A 318 25.45 1.26 -30.65
CA ILE A 318 25.86 2.14 -29.54
C ILE A 318 27.31 1.80 -29.12
N PRO A 319 28.29 2.69 -29.31
CA PRO A 319 29.67 2.40 -28.93
C PRO A 319 29.84 2.51 -27.41
N THR A 320 30.36 1.47 -26.76
CA THR A 320 30.61 1.47 -25.29
C THR A 320 31.44 2.65 -24.81
N GLN A 321 32.39 3.13 -25.63
CA GLN A 321 33.24 4.29 -25.33
C GLN A 321 32.47 5.60 -25.21
N ARG A 322 31.31 5.71 -25.87
CA ARG A 322 30.46 6.90 -25.85
C ARG A 322 29.46 6.90 -24.70
N LEU A 323 29.28 5.79 -23.97
CA LEU A 323 28.37 5.75 -22.82
C LEU A 323 28.75 6.78 -21.74
N GLY A 324 30.03 7.12 -21.62
CA GLY A 324 30.47 8.20 -20.73
C GLY A 324 30.02 9.60 -21.15
N GLU A 325 29.51 9.81 -22.36
CA GLU A 325 28.95 11.09 -22.84
C GLU A 325 27.50 11.31 -22.40
N VAL A 326 26.81 10.24 -21.99
CA VAL A 326 25.39 10.29 -21.56
C VAL A 326 25.29 11.08 -20.26
N GLU A 327 24.56 12.20 -20.29
CA GLU A 327 24.32 13.05 -19.11
C GLU A 327 22.90 12.89 -18.56
N GLN A 328 21.95 12.50 -19.41
CA GLN A 328 20.56 12.31 -19.03
C GLN A 328 19.91 11.14 -19.77
N LEU A 329 18.96 10.47 -19.11
CA LEU A 329 18.07 9.48 -19.72
C LEU A 329 16.66 9.69 -19.16
N LEU A 330 15.68 9.86 -20.05
CA LEU A 330 14.32 10.20 -19.68
C LEU A 330 13.31 9.27 -20.38
N VAL A 331 12.79 8.31 -19.62
CA VAL A 331 11.82 7.32 -20.09
C VAL A 331 10.68 7.20 -19.07
N CYS A 332 9.45 7.31 -19.55
CA CYS A 332 8.25 7.16 -18.74
C CYS A 332 7.30 6.15 -19.39
N GLY A 333 7.09 5.00 -18.75
CA GLY A 333 6.30 3.90 -19.32
C GLY A 333 6.87 3.44 -20.66
N GLN A 334 6.11 3.61 -21.73
CA GLN A 334 6.52 3.20 -23.08
C GLN A 334 7.03 4.37 -23.94
N GLU A 335 7.21 5.55 -23.35
CA GLU A 335 7.51 6.79 -24.05
C GLU A 335 8.84 7.39 -23.60
N LEU A 336 9.52 8.02 -24.55
CA LEU A 336 10.67 8.89 -24.32
C LEU A 336 10.15 10.29 -24.00
N VAL A 337 10.75 10.93 -23.00
CA VAL A 337 10.42 12.31 -22.64
C VAL A 337 11.57 13.21 -23.05
N ASP A 338 11.28 14.37 -23.64
CA ASP A 338 12.35 15.22 -24.18
C ASP A 338 12.98 16.12 -23.11
N THR A 339 12.20 16.53 -22.10
CA THR A 339 12.68 17.42 -21.03
C THR A 339 12.15 17.06 -19.64
N ILE A 340 12.88 17.46 -18.60
CA ILE A 340 12.42 17.34 -17.20
C ILE A 340 11.12 18.13 -16.99
N HIS A 341 10.98 19.29 -17.64
CA HIS A 341 9.78 20.12 -17.49
C HIS A 341 8.52 19.41 -18.02
N GLU A 342 8.61 18.76 -19.18
CA GLU A 342 7.52 17.94 -19.70
C GLU A 342 7.21 16.76 -18.77
N HIS A 343 8.24 16.12 -18.19
CA HIS A 343 8.06 15.08 -17.18
C HIS A 343 7.31 15.60 -15.94
N GLU A 344 7.74 16.74 -15.38
CA GLU A 344 7.11 17.35 -14.22
C GLU A 344 5.64 17.72 -14.48
N GLU A 345 5.32 18.25 -15.67
CA GLU A 345 3.93 18.52 -16.06
C GLU A 345 3.11 17.23 -16.15
N MET A 346 3.66 16.17 -16.75
CA MET A 346 3.02 14.86 -16.87
C MET A 346 2.75 14.20 -15.50
N VAL A 347 3.68 14.33 -14.55
CA VAL A 347 3.61 13.70 -13.23
C VAL A 347 2.71 14.50 -12.28
N ASN A 348 2.81 15.83 -12.28
CA ASN A 348 1.92 16.68 -11.48
C ASN A 348 0.45 16.50 -11.88
N TRP A 349 0.16 16.40 -13.19
CA TRP A 349 -1.21 16.15 -13.67
C TRP A 349 -1.72 14.75 -13.31
N ALA A 350 -0.87 13.72 -13.40
CA ALA A 350 -1.22 12.35 -13.03
C ALA A 350 -1.50 12.20 -11.53
N HIS A 351 -0.72 12.88 -10.68
CA HIS A 351 -0.94 12.88 -9.24
C HIS A 351 -2.28 13.57 -8.86
N ASP A 352 -2.63 14.67 -9.53
CA ASP A 352 -3.84 15.44 -9.20
C ASP A 352 -5.16 14.74 -9.58
N LEU A 353 -5.16 13.81 -10.54
CA LEU A 353 -6.40 13.24 -11.10
C LEU A 353 -6.70 11.76 -10.76
N TYR A 354 -5.84 11.04 -10.04
CA TYR A 354 -6.03 9.59 -9.76
C TYR A 354 -6.29 8.74 -11.02
N MET A 355 -5.78 9.18 -12.18
CA MET A 355 -6.16 8.64 -13.47
C MET A 355 -4.92 8.48 -14.33
N GLU A 356 -4.40 7.26 -14.40
CA GLU A 356 -4.01 6.57 -15.64
C GLU A 356 -3.36 5.21 -15.29
N GLU A 357 -3.94 4.10 -15.75
CA GLU A 357 -3.16 2.85 -15.87
C GLU A 357 -2.09 3.08 -16.94
N ARG A 358 -0.90 3.53 -16.54
CA ARG A 358 0.22 3.67 -17.47
C ARG A 358 0.78 2.30 -17.85
N ALA A 359 0.95 2.09 -19.15
CA ALA A 359 1.58 0.89 -19.65
C ALA A 359 3.05 0.88 -19.24
N HIS A 360 3.51 -0.23 -18.64
CA HIS A 360 4.90 -0.34 -18.24
C HIS A 360 5.81 -0.51 -19.44
N GLY A 361 7.00 0.07 -19.36
CA GLY A 361 8.08 -0.14 -20.31
C GLY A 361 8.80 -1.48 -20.13
N ASP A 362 9.80 -1.69 -20.98
CA ASP A 362 10.59 -2.94 -21.05
C ASP A 362 11.95 -2.86 -20.33
N ILE A 363 12.27 -1.74 -19.66
CA ILE A 363 13.54 -1.56 -18.94
C ILE A 363 13.52 -2.35 -17.63
N SER A 364 14.54 -3.18 -17.41
CA SER A 364 14.66 -4.08 -16.26
C SER A 364 15.98 -3.90 -15.49
N ASP A 365 16.13 -4.62 -14.37
CA ASP A 365 17.38 -4.63 -13.58
C ASP A 365 18.62 -5.03 -14.40
N GLU A 366 18.46 -5.92 -15.40
CA GLU A 366 19.56 -6.35 -16.26
C GLU A 366 20.07 -5.22 -17.16
N ASP A 367 19.18 -4.31 -17.57
CA ASP A 367 19.50 -3.17 -18.42
C ASP A 367 20.28 -2.09 -17.64
N LEU A 368 20.00 -1.94 -16.33
CA LEU A 368 20.70 -0.97 -15.48
C LEU A 368 22.19 -1.23 -15.34
N ALA A 369 22.66 -2.48 -15.55
CA ALA A 369 24.08 -2.81 -15.50
C ALA A 369 24.91 -2.03 -16.54
N LEU A 370 24.31 -1.63 -17.66
CA LEU A 370 24.97 -0.79 -18.66
C LEU A 370 25.19 0.64 -18.17
N LEU A 371 24.31 1.12 -17.29
CA LEU A 371 24.39 2.49 -16.77
C LEU A 371 25.61 2.72 -15.89
N GLU A 372 26.23 1.66 -15.34
CA GLU A 372 27.51 1.76 -14.61
C GLU A 372 28.63 2.43 -15.43
N GLN A 373 28.53 2.37 -16.77
CA GLN A 373 29.48 3.00 -17.70
C GLN A 373 29.13 4.47 -18.02
N CYS A 374 27.92 4.92 -17.68
CA CYS A 374 27.44 6.29 -17.89
C CYS A 374 27.94 7.20 -16.76
N VAL A 375 29.25 7.35 -16.65
CA VAL A 375 29.93 8.01 -15.52
C VAL A 375 29.64 9.51 -15.37
N ASN A 376 28.94 10.12 -16.34
CA ASN A 376 28.50 11.52 -16.31
C ASN A 376 26.97 11.67 -16.21
N LEU A 377 26.23 10.57 -16.01
CA LEU A 377 24.77 10.57 -15.90
C LEU A 377 24.32 11.31 -14.63
N LYS A 378 23.69 12.47 -14.82
CA LYS A 378 23.19 13.35 -13.76
C LYS A 378 21.67 13.23 -13.57
N VAL A 379 20.94 12.98 -14.65
CA VAL A 379 19.47 12.93 -14.65
C VAL A 379 19.02 11.57 -15.13
N LEU A 380 18.30 10.83 -14.28
CA LEU A 380 17.76 9.54 -14.63
C LEU A 380 16.27 9.48 -14.28
N ILE A 381 15.43 9.37 -15.30
CA ILE A 381 13.98 9.18 -15.17
C ILE A 381 13.67 7.85 -15.86
N LEU A 382 13.25 6.87 -15.08
CA LEU A 382 12.85 5.55 -15.55
C LEU A 382 11.54 5.14 -14.86
N ASP A 383 10.50 5.94 -15.09
CA ASP A 383 9.20 5.73 -14.45
C ASP A 383 8.40 4.63 -15.16
N TYR A 384 7.56 3.93 -14.40
CA TYR A 384 6.69 2.85 -14.84
C TYR A 384 7.47 1.79 -15.66
N GLN A 385 8.62 1.35 -15.13
CA GLN A 385 9.45 0.29 -15.70
C GLN A 385 9.36 -0.99 -14.84
N GLN A 386 10.32 -1.91 -14.98
CA GLN A 386 10.39 -3.18 -14.25
C GLN A 386 11.61 -3.22 -13.32
N ILE A 387 11.93 -2.10 -12.67
CA ILE A 387 13.14 -1.93 -11.86
C ILE A 387 12.86 -2.29 -10.40
N SER A 388 13.75 -3.08 -9.80
CA SER A 388 13.70 -3.49 -8.40
C SER A 388 15.06 -3.38 -7.68
N ASP A 389 16.17 -3.46 -8.41
CA ASP A 389 17.53 -3.44 -7.88
C ASP A 389 18.29 -2.19 -8.33
N LEU A 390 18.65 -1.34 -7.37
CA LEU A 390 19.35 -0.08 -7.61
C LEU A 390 20.88 -0.19 -7.51
N THR A 391 21.43 -1.40 -7.36
CA THR A 391 22.87 -1.62 -7.14
C THR A 391 23.73 -0.95 -8.22
N SER A 392 23.33 -1.04 -9.48
CA SER A 392 24.04 -0.45 -10.62
C SER A 392 24.06 1.08 -10.62
N LEU A 393 23.18 1.73 -9.84
CA LEU A 393 23.11 3.19 -9.73
C LEU A 393 24.06 3.75 -8.65
N ALA A 394 24.58 2.91 -7.75
CA ALA A 394 25.20 3.32 -6.49
C ALA A 394 26.43 4.24 -6.60
N GLN A 395 27.07 4.28 -7.77
CA GLN A 395 28.30 5.07 -8.01
C GLN A 395 28.10 6.18 -9.04
N LEU A 396 26.88 6.37 -9.55
CA LEU A 396 26.60 7.37 -10.57
C LEU A 396 26.52 8.77 -9.95
N PRO A 397 26.89 9.84 -10.68
CA PRO A 397 26.89 11.19 -10.16
C PRO A 397 25.49 11.84 -10.22
N LEU A 398 24.43 11.07 -9.90
CA LEU A 398 23.05 11.50 -10.05
C LEU A 398 22.73 12.74 -9.19
N GLU A 399 22.05 13.69 -9.81
CA GLU A 399 21.49 14.90 -9.22
C GLU A 399 19.94 14.85 -9.21
N TYR A 400 19.35 14.14 -10.18
CA TYR A 400 17.91 13.91 -10.31
C TYR A 400 17.66 12.42 -10.57
N LEU A 401 16.84 11.77 -9.75
CA LEU A 401 16.43 10.39 -9.92
C LEU A 401 14.91 10.26 -9.77
N SER A 402 14.24 9.80 -10.81
CA SER A 402 12.82 9.43 -10.78
C SER A 402 12.65 7.98 -11.18
N LEU A 403 11.99 7.21 -10.33
CA LEU A 403 11.70 5.79 -10.52
C LEU A 403 10.24 5.49 -10.17
N THR A 404 9.33 6.43 -10.38
CA THR A 404 7.92 6.30 -9.99
C THR A 404 7.29 5.07 -10.64
N GLY A 405 6.44 4.33 -9.92
CA GLY A 405 5.72 3.18 -10.47
C GLY A 405 6.59 1.97 -10.81
N ASN A 406 7.64 1.72 -10.04
CA ASN A 406 8.53 0.55 -10.16
C ASN A 406 8.36 -0.45 -8.98
N GLU A 407 9.26 -1.42 -8.86
CA GLU A 407 9.28 -2.45 -7.80
C GLU A 407 10.37 -2.20 -6.74
N VAL A 408 10.82 -0.95 -6.57
CA VAL A 408 11.92 -0.59 -5.65
C VAL A 408 11.49 -0.71 -4.19
N SER A 409 12.28 -1.40 -3.37
CA SER A 409 12.03 -1.50 -1.92
C SER A 409 13.27 -1.33 -1.03
N ASP A 410 14.48 -1.61 -1.56
CA ASP A 410 15.75 -1.40 -0.85
C ASP A 410 16.45 -0.16 -1.43
N LEU A 411 16.49 0.92 -0.63
CA LEU A 411 17.16 2.17 -1.01
C LEU A 411 18.64 2.22 -0.60
N SER A 412 19.18 1.17 0.05
CA SER A 412 20.58 1.18 0.50
C SER A 412 21.63 1.46 -0.60
N PRO A 413 21.43 1.07 -1.87
CA PRO A 413 22.34 1.47 -2.95
C PRO A 413 22.46 2.99 -3.14
N LEU A 414 21.48 3.78 -2.70
CA LEU A 414 21.48 5.24 -2.88
C LEU A 414 22.41 5.97 -1.89
N SER A 415 22.87 5.32 -0.80
CA SER A 415 23.70 5.92 0.25
C SER A 415 24.91 6.73 -0.25
N GLY A 416 25.51 6.33 -1.37
CA GLY A 416 26.66 7.01 -1.98
C GLY A 416 26.34 8.25 -2.81
N LEU A 417 25.07 8.51 -3.12
CA LEU A 417 24.61 9.54 -4.07
C LEU A 417 24.55 10.94 -3.45
N THR A 418 25.66 11.39 -2.88
CA THR A 418 25.79 12.68 -2.15
C THR A 418 25.52 13.94 -2.98
N ARG A 419 25.32 13.81 -4.30
CA ARG A 419 24.94 14.90 -5.21
C ARG A 419 23.44 14.99 -5.48
N LEU A 420 22.68 13.97 -5.07
CA LEU A 420 21.26 13.87 -5.36
C LEU A 420 20.49 15.03 -4.71
N GLN A 421 19.72 15.73 -5.52
CA GLN A 421 18.92 16.90 -5.14
C GLN A 421 17.43 16.59 -5.23
N VAL A 422 17.02 15.86 -6.27
CA VAL A 422 15.64 15.43 -6.49
C VAL A 422 15.57 13.93 -6.50
N LEU A 423 14.63 13.37 -5.72
CA LEU A 423 14.35 11.95 -5.64
C LEU A 423 12.85 11.70 -5.70
N ASP A 424 12.40 11.04 -6.75
CA ASP A 424 11.04 10.54 -6.87
C ASP A 424 11.02 9.01 -6.85
N LEU A 425 10.31 8.47 -5.87
CA LEU A 425 10.08 7.04 -5.64
C LEU A 425 8.59 6.76 -5.45
N GLY A 426 7.71 7.62 -5.99
CA GLY A 426 6.27 7.43 -5.95
C GLY A 426 5.86 6.03 -6.40
N GLU A 427 4.78 5.50 -5.85
CA GLU A 427 4.21 4.20 -6.25
C GLU A 427 5.18 3.00 -6.17
N ASN A 428 6.21 3.08 -5.33
CA ASN A 428 7.12 1.97 -5.06
C ASN A 428 6.86 1.33 -3.68
N PRO A 429 7.14 0.03 -3.47
CA PRO A 429 6.99 -0.66 -2.18
C PRO A 429 8.07 -0.30 -1.13
N VAL A 430 8.49 0.96 -1.07
CA VAL A 430 9.44 1.51 -0.10
C VAL A 430 8.78 1.62 1.28
N ARG A 431 9.46 1.14 2.32
CA ARG A 431 8.99 1.24 3.73
C ARG A 431 9.98 1.92 4.65
N SER A 432 11.27 1.78 4.35
CA SER A 432 12.35 2.41 5.10
C SER A 432 13.05 3.41 4.20
N ILE A 433 13.14 4.64 4.68
CA ILE A 433 13.81 5.76 4.02
C ILE A 433 15.02 6.24 4.81
N GLN A 434 15.51 5.45 5.78
CA GLN A 434 16.61 5.86 6.66
C GLN A 434 17.88 6.28 5.89
N VAL A 435 18.12 5.71 4.71
CA VAL A 435 19.26 6.09 3.85
C VAL A 435 19.22 7.56 3.42
N LEU A 436 18.04 8.21 3.41
CA LEU A 436 17.93 9.60 2.97
C LEU A 436 18.60 10.57 3.96
N GLU A 437 18.83 10.18 5.22
CA GLU A 437 19.68 10.93 6.18
C GLU A 437 21.11 11.12 5.66
N GLU A 438 21.60 10.20 4.82
CA GLU A 438 22.96 10.21 4.29
C GLU A 438 23.11 11.06 3.01
N LEU A 439 22.01 11.68 2.54
CA LEU A 439 21.94 12.43 1.30
C LEU A 439 21.80 13.95 1.56
N PRO A 440 22.89 14.67 1.86
CA PRO A 440 22.86 16.02 2.43
C PRO A 440 22.39 17.12 1.47
N LYS A 441 22.20 16.79 0.18
CA LYS A 441 21.80 17.74 -0.86
C LYS A 441 20.35 17.57 -1.31
N LEU A 442 19.60 16.64 -0.74
CA LEU A 442 18.18 16.47 -1.08
C LEU A 442 17.40 17.74 -0.79
N ARG A 443 16.64 18.17 -1.78
CA ARG A 443 15.76 19.34 -1.76
C ARG A 443 14.33 18.96 -2.03
N GLU A 444 14.12 17.99 -2.92
CA GLU A 444 12.79 17.59 -3.36
C GLU A 444 12.68 16.08 -3.28
N VAL A 445 11.66 15.61 -2.56
CA VAL A 445 11.44 14.19 -2.33
C VAL A 445 9.97 13.85 -2.54
N THR A 446 9.72 12.93 -3.45
CA THR A 446 8.39 12.34 -3.67
C THR A 446 8.41 10.87 -3.25
N LEU A 447 7.53 10.55 -2.30
CA LEU A 447 7.34 9.24 -1.68
C LEU A 447 5.85 8.88 -1.67
N GLU A 448 5.10 9.43 -2.62
CA GLU A 448 3.67 9.18 -2.75
C GLU A 448 3.37 7.68 -2.88
N ALA A 449 2.27 7.23 -2.26
CA ALA A 449 1.80 5.85 -2.37
C ALA A 449 2.85 4.79 -1.97
N THR A 450 3.83 5.18 -1.15
CA THR A 450 4.79 4.27 -0.52
C THR A 450 4.29 3.79 0.85
N GLY A 451 4.98 2.82 1.42
CA GLY A 451 4.67 2.24 2.74
C GLY A 451 5.36 2.92 3.92
N ILE A 452 5.84 4.16 3.78
CA ILE A 452 6.48 4.89 4.88
C ILE A 452 5.46 5.32 5.94
N THR A 453 5.93 5.47 7.18
CA THR A 453 5.08 5.83 8.34
C THR A 453 5.63 7.00 9.16
N SER A 454 6.82 7.48 8.83
CA SER A 454 7.50 8.56 9.54
C SER A 454 8.35 9.38 8.57
N VAL A 455 8.47 10.67 8.88
CA VAL A 455 9.30 11.66 8.19
C VAL A 455 10.45 12.15 9.07
N GLU A 456 10.75 11.45 10.17
CA GLU A 456 11.83 11.79 11.12
C GLU A 456 13.19 11.99 10.44
N VAL A 457 13.46 11.20 9.39
CA VAL A 457 14.70 11.26 8.59
C VAL A 457 15.00 12.65 8.03
N PHE A 458 13.96 13.48 7.84
CA PHE A 458 14.09 14.82 7.29
C PHE A 458 14.33 15.89 8.35
N ALA A 459 14.29 15.56 9.65
CA ALA A 459 14.50 16.53 10.72
C ALA A 459 15.82 17.29 10.54
N GLY A 460 15.75 18.62 10.48
CA GLY A 460 16.89 19.51 10.30
C GLY A 460 17.53 19.48 8.90
N SER A 461 16.92 18.80 7.92
CA SER A 461 17.42 18.72 6.55
C SER A 461 17.16 20.00 5.75
N GLU A 462 17.87 20.16 4.63
CA GLU A 462 17.72 21.30 3.70
C GLU A 462 16.54 21.13 2.72
N LEU A 463 15.61 20.22 3.02
CA LEU A 463 14.46 19.88 2.18
C LEU A 463 13.58 21.12 1.91
N GLN A 464 13.13 21.25 0.68
CA GLN A 464 12.32 22.35 0.15
C GLN A 464 10.91 21.89 -0.20
N SER A 465 10.79 20.71 -0.80
CA SER A 465 9.52 20.10 -1.17
C SER A 465 9.44 18.64 -0.72
N LEU A 466 8.29 18.25 -0.19
CA LEU A 466 7.99 16.88 0.21
C LEU A 466 6.60 16.48 -0.29
N ASN A 467 6.53 15.40 -1.08
CA ASN A 467 5.28 14.72 -1.37
C ASN A 467 5.24 13.36 -0.66
N VAL A 468 4.33 13.23 0.30
CA VAL A 468 4.03 11.98 1.03
C VAL A 468 2.54 11.68 1.00
N ARG A 469 1.88 12.01 -0.10
CA ARG A 469 0.47 11.70 -0.32
C ARG A 469 0.24 10.19 -0.33
N THR A 470 -0.91 9.75 0.17
CA THR A 470 -1.26 8.31 0.19
C THR A 470 -0.21 7.46 0.94
N THR A 471 0.40 8.03 1.97
CA THR A 471 1.28 7.32 2.91
C THR A 471 0.63 7.20 4.28
N TRP A 472 1.32 6.61 5.25
CA TRP A 472 0.81 6.40 6.61
C TRP A 472 1.58 7.24 7.65
N VAL A 473 2.07 8.41 7.25
CA VAL A 473 2.73 9.35 8.15
C VAL A 473 1.73 9.87 9.19
N THR A 474 2.08 9.75 10.46
CA THR A 474 1.20 10.11 11.59
C THR A 474 1.64 11.38 12.32
N ASP A 475 2.87 11.81 12.11
CA ASP A 475 3.47 12.95 12.79
C ASP A 475 4.39 13.71 11.84
N TYR A 476 4.07 14.98 11.61
CA TYR A 476 4.83 15.91 10.76
C TYR A 476 5.68 16.88 11.59
N THR A 477 5.65 16.82 12.92
CA THR A 477 6.46 17.66 13.82
C THR A 477 7.96 17.65 13.47
N PRO A 478 8.58 16.54 13.02
CA PRO A 478 10.00 16.56 12.63
C PRO A 478 10.32 17.59 11.54
N LEU A 479 9.37 17.86 10.65
CA LEU A 479 9.51 18.81 9.55
C LEU A 479 9.54 20.28 10.02
N GLU A 480 9.11 20.59 11.24
CA GLU A 480 9.20 21.95 11.82
C GLU A 480 10.65 22.46 11.88
N THR A 481 11.61 21.53 11.93
CA THR A 481 13.04 21.83 12.02
C THR A 481 13.71 22.05 10.66
N CYS A 482 13.00 21.81 9.55
CA CYS A 482 13.51 22.01 8.19
C CYS A 482 13.48 23.52 7.83
N PRO A 483 14.64 24.20 7.72
CA PRO A 483 14.68 25.65 7.53
C PRO A 483 14.12 26.12 6.18
N ASN A 484 14.16 25.27 5.15
CA ASN A 484 13.80 25.65 3.78
C ASN A 484 12.52 24.97 3.27
N LEU A 485 11.80 24.20 4.10
CA LEU A 485 10.62 23.49 3.65
C LEU A 485 9.49 24.49 3.36
N THR A 486 9.19 24.67 2.07
CA THR A 486 8.16 25.61 1.58
C THR A 486 6.97 24.88 0.97
N GLN A 487 7.14 23.64 0.50
CA GLN A 487 6.07 22.87 -0.13
C GLN A 487 5.85 21.53 0.56
N LEU A 488 4.59 21.23 0.89
CA LEU A 488 4.17 19.93 1.40
C LEU A 488 2.92 19.44 0.65
N ILE A 489 3.02 18.27 0.05
CA ILE A 489 1.92 17.53 -0.55
C ILE A 489 1.65 16.29 0.30
N THR A 490 0.44 16.18 0.85
CA THR A 490 0.02 14.99 1.59
C THR A 490 -1.49 14.78 1.51
N GLY A 491 -2.02 13.78 2.19
CA GLY A 491 -3.44 13.44 2.12
C GLY A 491 -3.75 12.00 2.53
N SER A 492 -5.02 11.71 2.76
CA SER A 492 -5.49 10.43 3.31
C SER A 492 -4.74 10.02 4.60
N MET A 493 -4.56 10.98 5.51
CA MET A 493 -3.76 10.79 6.71
C MET A 493 -4.55 10.15 7.88
N PRO A 494 -3.88 9.43 8.81
CA PRO A 494 -4.49 8.96 10.05
C PRO A 494 -5.04 10.08 10.95
N GLU A 495 -6.01 9.74 11.82
CA GLU A 495 -6.56 10.68 12.79
C GLU A 495 -5.45 11.21 13.72
N GLY A 496 -5.40 12.53 13.93
CA GLY A 496 -4.36 13.16 14.74
C GLY A 496 -3.19 13.72 13.93
N ALA A 497 -2.96 13.24 12.70
CA ALA A 497 -1.82 13.67 11.89
C ALA A 497 -1.94 15.13 11.42
N ALA A 498 -3.14 15.55 11.00
CA ALA A 498 -3.40 16.92 10.54
C ALA A 498 -3.10 17.98 11.62
N GLN A 499 -3.21 17.62 12.90
CA GLN A 499 -2.94 18.51 14.03
C GLN A 499 -1.46 18.88 14.14
N THR A 500 -0.56 18.04 13.60
CA THR A 500 0.90 18.26 13.64
C THR A 500 1.39 19.18 12.52
N LEU A 501 0.53 19.53 11.54
CA LEU A 501 0.88 20.45 10.45
C LEU A 501 0.98 21.91 10.89
N GLY A 502 0.32 22.27 12.01
CA GLY A 502 0.22 23.67 12.45
C GLY A 502 1.56 24.31 12.87
N GLY A 503 2.62 23.52 13.05
CA GLY A 503 3.96 24.00 13.36
C GLY A 503 4.82 24.34 12.14
N LEU A 504 4.40 23.98 10.93
CA LEU A 504 5.19 24.10 9.70
C LEU A 504 5.20 25.53 9.12
N THR A 505 5.54 26.53 9.93
CA THR A 505 5.30 27.96 9.66
C THR A 505 6.03 28.54 8.44
N ASN A 506 6.97 27.80 7.85
CA ASN A 506 7.69 28.20 6.65
C ASN A 506 6.96 27.84 5.34
N LEU A 507 5.90 27.02 5.40
CA LEU A 507 5.18 26.59 4.21
C LEU A 507 4.59 27.77 3.43
N GLU A 508 4.86 27.76 2.13
CA GLU A 508 4.28 28.64 1.12
C GLU A 508 3.20 27.91 0.31
N GLN A 509 3.32 26.59 0.16
CA GLN A 509 2.36 25.75 -0.55
C GLN A 509 2.01 24.52 0.29
N LEU A 510 0.70 24.28 0.47
CA LEU A 510 0.20 23.09 1.15
C LEU A 510 -0.91 22.46 0.33
N ARG A 511 -0.73 21.19 -0.05
CA ARG A 511 -1.79 20.39 -0.65
C ARG A 511 -2.18 19.23 0.28
N LEU A 512 -3.45 19.17 0.66
CA LEU A 512 -4.05 18.13 1.47
C LEU A 512 -5.20 17.50 0.70
N TYR A 513 -5.04 16.24 0.31
CA TYR A 513 -6.09 15.51 -0.42
C TYR A 513 -6.89 14.59 0.50
N SER A 514 -8.19 14.48 0.25
CA SER A 514 -9.07 13.42 0.77
C SER A 514 -9.01 13.19 2.29
N THR A 515 -8.75 14.24 3.07
CA THR A 515 -8.60 14.16 4.53
C THR A 515 -9.89 14.59 5.24
N LYS A 516 -10.34 13.80 6.22
CA LYS A 516 -11.60 14.07 6.91
C LYS A 516 -11.44 15.00 8.10
N GLY A 517 -12.32 16.00 8.20
CA GLY A 517 -12.47 16.85 9.37
C GLY A 517 -11.28 17.76 9.66
N VAL A 518 -10.62 18.26 8.61
CA VAL A 518 -9.48 19.18 8.70
C VAL A 518 -9.94 20.47 9.39
N ASP A 519 -9.36 20.75 10.56
CA ASP A 519 -9.65 21.97 11.32
C ASP A 519 -8.69 23.09 10.94
N LEU A 520 -9.17 24.03 10.13
CA LEU A 520 -8.33 25.10 9.59
C LEU A 520 -7.89 26.10 10.66
N ALA A 521 -8.56 26.16 11.81
CA ALA A 521 -8.12 26.98 12.94
C ALA A 521 -6.70 26.58 13.43
N LEU A 522 -6.31 25.32 13.26
CA LEU A 522 -4.99 24.81 13.62
C LEU A 522 -3.89 25.23 12.65
N LEU A 523 -4.25 25.57 11.42
CA LEU A 523 -3.32 25.96 10.36
C LEU A 523 -3.07 27.47 10.33
N THR A 524 -3.77 28.26 11.14
CA THR A 524 -3.66 29.73 11.19
C THR A 524 -2.24 30.26 11.47
N LYS A 525 -1.32 29.43 11.95
CA LYS A 525 0.09 29.80 12.12
C LYS A 525 0.89 29.81 10.82
N LEU A 526 0.38 29.21 9.73
CA LEU A 526 1.04 29.13 8.42
C LEU A 526 0.93 30.48 7.67
N GLN A 527 1.54 31.53 8.23
CA GLN A 527 1.39 32.91 7.77
C GLN A 527 2.09 33.21 6.42
N ARG A 528 2.91 32.28 5.92
CA ARG A 528 3.59 32.37 4.62
C ARG A 528 2.84 31.69 3.48
N LEU A 529 1.72 31.04 3.77
CA LEU A 529 0.97 30.26 2.80
C LEU A 529 0.44 31.17 1.68
N GLN A 530 0.78 30.80 0.44
CA GLN A 530 0.38 31.44 -0.81
C GLN A 530 -0.56 30.54 -1.61
N GLU A 531 -0.41 29.22 -1.51
CA GLU A 531 -1.27 28.24 -2.19
C GLU A 531 -1.77 27.19 -1.20
N LEU A 532 -3.06 26.94 -1.22
CA LEU A 532 -3.71 25.94 -0.38
C LEU A 532 -4.67 25.10 -1.21
N ASP A 533 -4.34 23.82 -1.36
CA ASP A 533 -5.23 22.84 -1.97
C ASP A 533 -5.80 21.91 -0.91
N LEU A 534 -7.13 21.85 -0.81
CA LEU A 534 -7.88 21.02 0.11
C LEU A 534 -8.86 20.11 -0.64
N CYS A 535 -8.61 19.82 -1.92
CA CYS A 535 -9.54 19.07 -2.76
C CYS A 535 -9.91 17.71 -2.12
N GLY A 536 -11.21 17.44 -2.05
CA GLY A 536 -11.78 16.23 -1.45
C GLY A 536 -11.69 16.17 0.09
N CYS A 537 -11.21 17.21 0.77
CA CYS A 537 -11.18 17.25 2.24
C CYS A 537 -12.50 17.73 2.84
N THR A 538 -12.92 17.18 3.98
CA THR A 538 -14.03 17.79 4.75
C THR A 538 -13.49 18.75 5.80
N LEU A 539 -14.06 19.95 5.87
CA LEU A 539 -13.49 21.05 6.65
C LEU A 539 -14.24 21.31 7.96
N LYS A 540 -13.52 21.79 8.96
CA LYS A 540 -14.03 22.45 10.17
C LYS A 540 -13.44 23.85 10.23
N HIS A 541 -14.27 24.80 10.67
CA HIS A 541 -13.92 26.22 10.77
C HIS A 541 -13.37 26.82 9.46
N PRO A 542 -14.08 26.70 8.31
CA PRO A 542 -13.63 27.27 7.03
C PRO A 542 -13.39 28.79 7.11
N GLU A 543 -14.09 29.50 8.00
CA GLU A 543 -13.89 30.93 8.27
C GLU A 543 -12.48 31.27 8.76
N ALA A 544 -11.72 30.31 9.30
CA ALA A 544 -10.33 30.50 9.69
C ALA A 544 -9.42 30.82 8.48
N LEU A 545 -9.88 30.57 7.24
CA LEU A 545 -9.16 30.96 6.03
C LEU A 545 -8.89 32.47 5.97
N ALA A 546 -9.76 33.31 6.55
CA ALA A 546 -9.54 34.75 6.63
C ALA A 546 -8.24 35.15 7.37
N ALA A 547 -7.63 34.23 8.12
CA ALA A 547 -6.37 34.47 8.83
C ALA A 547 -5.09 34.30 7.97
N PHE A 548 -5.21 33.97 6.67
CA PHE A 548 -4.08 33.81 5.75
C PHE A 548 -3.89 35.08 4.89
N PRO A 549 -3.02 36.02 5.29
CA PRO A 549 -2.91 37.32 4.61
C PRO A 549 -2.26 37.25 3.23
N GLY A 550 -1.56 36.16 2.91
CA GLY A 550 -0.80 35.97 1.68
C GLY A 550 -1.41 34.96 0.70
N LEU A 551 -2.59 34.41 0.98
CA LEU A 551 -3.16 33.31 0.20
C LEU A 551 -3.68 33.81 -1.16
N ARG A 552 -3.04 33.34 -2.24
CA ARG A 552 -3.29 33.75 -3.63
C ARG A 552 -4.07 32.71 -4.43
N ALA A 553 -3.85 31.43 -4.20
CA ALA A 553 -4.58 30.34 -4.85
C ALA A 553 -5.20 29.41 -3.81
N LEU A 554 -6.46 29.08 -4.00
CA LEU A 554 -7.23 28.26 -3.06
C LEU A 554 -8.10 27.25 -3.81
N ASN A 555 -7.82 25.96 -3.60
CA ASN A 555 -8.65 24.88 -4.11
C ASN A 555 -9.46 24.25 -2.98
N LEU A 556 -10.78 24.40 -3.05
CA LEU A 556 -11.76 23.81 -2.12
C LEU A 556 -12.71 22.86 -2.86
N GLY A 557 -12.27 22.26 -3.97
CA GLY A 557 -13.04 21.27 -4.71
C GLY A 557 -13.49 20.09 -3.84
N GLU A 558 -14.70 19.59 -4.02
CA GLU A 558 -15.22 18.40 -3.31
C GLU A 558 -15.15 18.49 -1.77
N THR A 559 -15.19 19.69 -1.19
CA THR A 559 -15.05 19.86 0.27
C THR A 559 -16.37 19.75 1.05
N GLY A 560 -17.50 19.74 0.32
CA GLY A 560 -18.84 19.78 0.89
C GLY A 560 -19.26 21.17 1.38
N LEU A 561 -18.56 22.22 0.94
CA LEU A 561 -18.82 23.60 1.31
C LEU A 561 -20.20 24.04 0.81
N THR A 562 -20.94 24.79 1.63
CA THR A 562 -22.29 25.28 1.27
C THR A 562 -22.37 26.81 1.15
N GLU A 563 -21.39 27.52 1.72
CA GLU A 563 -21.32 28.98 1.76
C GLU A 563 -19.89 29.47 1.53
N VAL A 564 -19.77 30.67 0.95
CA VAL A 564 -18.49 31.29 0.56
C VAL A 564 -18.33 32.71 1.11
N SER A 565 -19.11 33.05 2.13
CA SER A 565 -19.18 34.40 2.74
C SER A 565 -17.86 34.86 3.38
N PHE A 566 -16.93 33.95 3.64
CA PHE A 566 -15.61 34.25 4.19
C PHE A 566 -14.58 34.61 3.11
N LEU A 567 -14.83 34.31 1.82
CA LEU A 567 -13.85 34.57 0.75
C LEU A 567 -13.52 36.06 0.54
N PRO A 568 -14.45 37.01 0.72
CA PRO A 568 -14.14 38.45 0.66
C PRO A 568 -13.14 38.93 1.73
N GLU A 569 -12.90 38.15 2.78
CA GLU A 569 -11.92 38.49 3.82
C GLU A 569 -10.48 38.09 3.45
N LEU A 570 -10.26 37.47 2.26
CA LEU A 570 -8.95 37.07 1.75
C LEU A 570 -8.40 38.12 0.77
N PRO A 571 -7.58 39.10 1.22
CA PRO A 571 -7.33 40.35 0.48
C PRO A 571 -6.48 40.24 -0.79
N VAL A 572 -5.93 39.05 -1.10
CA VAL A 572 -5.02 38.81 -2.22
C VAL A 572 -5.32 37.53 -3.00
N LEU A 573 -6.54 36.99 -2.85
CA LEU A 573 -6.95 35.74 -3.47
C LEU A 573 -7.20 35.89 -4.98
N VAL A 574 -6.27 35.46 -5.81
CA VAL A 574 -6.31 35.61 -7.27
C VAL A 574 -7.10 34.47 -7.93
N GLU A 575 -6.98 33.25 -7.44
CA GLU A 575 -7.65 32.08 -8.02
C GLU A 575 -8.37 31.26 -6.95
N VAL A 576 -9.60 30.85 -7.25
CA VAL A 576 -10.36 29.94 -6.40
C VAL A 576 -11.03 28.81 -7.21
N ILE A 577 -10.88 27.58 -6.73
CA ILE A 577 -11.52 26.38 -7.29
C ILE A 577 -12.58 25.89 -6.31
N LEU A 578 -13.84 25.85 -6.75
CA LEU A 578 -15.00 25.48 -5.93
C LEU A 578 -15.80 24.31 -6.53
N LYS A 579 -15.16 23.50 -7.38
CA LYS A 579 -15.78 22.35 -8.05
C LYS A 579 -16.48 21.42 -7.05
N ASP A 580 -17.61 20.87 -7.47
CA ASP A 580 -18.32 19.76 -6.83
C ASP A 580 -18.71 20.01 -5.36
N ASN A 581 -19.01 21.27 -5.04
CA ASN A 581 -19.58 21.68 -3.76
C ASN A 581 -21.08 22.01 -3.87
N PRO A 582 -21.89 21.76 -2.84
CA PRO A 582 -23.32 22.12 -2.81
C PRO A 582 -23.58 23.62 -2.52
N ILE A 583 -22.85 24.53 -3.16
CA ILE A 583 -22.99 25.99 -2.97
C ILE A 583 -24.20 26.51 -3.75
N ARG A 584 -25.00 27.39 -3.11
CA ARG A 584 -26.20 27.98 -3.73
C ARG A 584 -26.15 29.50 -3.87
N ASP A 585 -25.18 30.14 -3.24
CA ASP A 585 -25.04 31.58 -3.27
C ASP A 585 -23.57 31.94 -3.47
N PHE A 586 -23.26 32.36 -4.69
CA PHE A 586 -21.95 32.85 -5.09
C PHE A 586 -21.85 34.37 -4.98
N THR A 587 -22.93 35.09 -4.67
CA THR A 587 -22.92 36.56 -4.63
C THR A 587 -21.87 37.20 -3.72
N PRO A 588 -21.41 36.57 -2.60
CA PRO A 588 -20.29 37.09 -1.83
C PRO A 588 -19.01 37.31 -2.66
N LEU A 589 -18.80 36.52 -3.73
CA LEU A 589 -17.62 36.68 -4.61
C LEU A 589 -17.59 38.01 -5.36
N LEU A 590 -18.72 38.73 -5.47
CA LEU A 590 -18.74 40.09 -6.03
C LEU A 590 -17.94 41.09 -5.18
N ASP A 591 -17.77 40.81 -3.89
CA ASP A 591 -16.98 41.61 -2.96
C ASP A 591 -15.49 41.20 -2.94
N CYS A 592 -15.04 40.37 -3.90
CA CYS A 592 -13.64 39.99 -4.12
C CYS A 592 -13.05 40.72 -5.35
N PRO A 593 -12.73 42.03 -5.29
CA PRO A 593 -12.25 42.79 -6.44
C PRO A 593 -10.85 42.39 -6.96
N TRP A 594 -10.14 41.55 -6.21
CA TRP A 594 -8.81 41.03 -6.54
C TRP A 594 -8.83 39.61 -7.13
N LEU A 595 -10.00 38.96 -7.15
CA LEU A 595 -10.15 37.66 -7.81
C LEU A 595 -9.98 37.85 -9.32
N GLU A 596 -9.20 36.98 -9.96
CA GLU A 596 -8.99 36.98 -11.41
C GLU A 596 -9.63 35.76 -12.06
N ARG A 597 -9.63 34.60 -11.37
CA ARG A 597 -10.14 33.34 -11.92
C ARG A 597 -10.96 32.54 -10.90
N LEU A 598 -12.13 32.10 -11.33
CA LEU A 598 -13.05 31.23 -10.59
C LEU A 598 -13.30 29.95 -11.40
N ILE A 599 -12.97 28.79 -10.84
CA ILE A 599 -13.21 27.49 -11.46
C ILE A 599 -14.36 26.77 -10.75
N LEU A 600 -15.38 26.39 -11.52
CA LEU A 600 -16.60 25.75 -11.05
C LEU A 600 -16.92 24.49 -11.85
N SER A 601 -17.73 23.59 -11.28
CA SER A 601 -18.28 22.47 -12.03
C SER A 601 -19.29 22.95 -13.07
N GLN A 602 -19.38 22.22 -14.19
CA GLN A 602 -20.41 22.41 -15.22
C GLN A 602 -21.84 22.59 -14.66
N GLN A 603 -22.20 21.87 -13.59
CA GLN A 603 -23.54 21.98 -12.97
C GLN A 603 -23.86 23.36 -12.36
N HIS A 604 -22.85 24.19 -12.04
CA HIS A 604 -23.04 25.51 -11.45
C HIS A 604 -23.12 26.63 -12.50
N GLN A 605 -22.98 26.31 -13.78
CA GLN A 605 -22.83 27.31 -14.84
C GLN A 605 -23.96 28.33 -14.90
N ASP A 606 -25.21 27.86 -15.04
CA ASP A 606 -26.36 28.76 -15.20
C ASP A 606 -26.53 29.69 -13.98
N GLN A 607 -26.37 29.13 -12.78
CA GLN A 607 -26.52 29.85 -11.52
C GLN A 607 -25.42 30.88 -11.31
N ALA A 608 -24.16 30.50 -11.55
CA ALA A 608 -23.02 31.41 -11.41
C ALA A 608 -23.11 32.55 -12.42
N GLN A 609 -23.50 32.26 -13.67
CA GLN A 609 -23.69 33.29 -14.70
C GLN A 609 -24.82 34.28 -14.34
N GLU A 610 -25.90 33.83 -13.69
CA GLU A 610 -26.96 34.72 -13.20
C GLU A 610 -26.49 35.58 -12.02
N GLN A 611 -25.87 34.97 -11.00
CA GLN A 611 -25.49 35.65 -9.76
C GLN A 611 -24.25 36.56 -9.93
N LEU A 612 -23.34 36.19 -10.82
CA LEU A 612 -22.04 36.85 -11.04
C LEU A 612 -21.96 37.56 -12.40
N ALA A 613 -23.10 37.93 -13.01
CA ALA A 613 -23.15 38.55 -14.33
C ALA A 613 -22.30 39.84 -14.47
N GLN A 614 -21.98 40.51 -13.35
CA GLN A 614 -21.18 41.74 -13.30
C GLN A 614 -19.78 41.52 -12.68
N ALA A 615 -19.39 40.26 -12.45
CA ALA A 615 -18.10 39.95 -11.87
C ALA A 615 -16.94 40.38 -12.79
N PRO A 616 -15.86 40.95 -12.24
CA PRO A 616 -14.69 41.40 -13.01
C PRO A 616 -13.71 40.27 -13.37
N PHE A 617 -13.99 39.03 -12.98
CA PHE A 617 -13.09 37.88 -13.10
C PHE A 617 -13.57 36.84 -14.13
N GLU A 618 -12.63 36.01 -14.59
CA GLU A 618 -12.91 34.90 -15.49
C GLU A 618 -13.59 33.74 -14.74
N MET A 619 -14.65 33.19 -15.33
CA MET A 619 -15.32 31.99 -14.85
C MET A 619 -15.04 30.83 -15.82
N VAL A 620 -14.42 29.78 -15.31
CA VAL A 620 -14.11 28.54 -16.04
C VAL A 620 -15.00 27.41 -15.52
N PHE A 621 -15.56 26.61 -16.43
CA PHE A 621 -16.47 25.51 -16.11
C PHE A 621 -15.90 24.17 -16.58
N GLU A 622 -15.48 23.34 -15.64
CA GLU A 622 -14.78 22.05 -15.87
C GLU A 622 -15.50 20.85 -15.24
#